data_AF-D9Q0C9-F1
#
_entry.id   AF-D9Q0C9-F1
#
_cell.length_a   1.000
_cell.length_b   1.000
_cell.length_c   1.000
_cell.angle_alpha   90.00
_cell.angle_beta   90.00
_cell.angle_gamma   90.00
#
_symmetry.space_group_name_H-M   'P 1'
#
loop_
_entity.id
_entity.type
_entity.pdbx_description
1 polymer ?
#
loop_
_entity_poly.entity_id
_entity_poly.type
_entity_poly.pdbx_seq_one_letter_code
_entity_poly.pdbx_strand_id
1 'polypeptide(L)' 'MPKYEFELVEEYFLEGEHRYRLKVKGTNLIVNVAADTLEEAASKAAGILEHSGAAEFIKLNRVEAKQGDKTS' A
#
# COMPACT_ATOMS: atom_id res chain seq x y z
N MET A 1 3.22 15.39 -1.04
CA MET A 1 3.35 14.08 -1.72
C MET A 1 3.16 13.00 -0.67
N PRO A 2 2.35 11.96 -0.93
CA PRO A 2 2.16 10.87 0.03
C PRO A 2 3.50 10.19 0.30
N LYS A 3 3.77 9.90 1.58
CA LYS A 3 5.03 9.32 2.07
C LYS A 3 5.28 7.90 1.57
N TYR A 4 4.21 7.23 1.13
CA TYR A 4 4.20 5.88 0.59
C TYR A 4 3.47 5.88 -0.76
N GLU A 5 3.91 5.01 -1.66
CA GLU A 5 3.18 4.73 -2.89
C GLU A 5 2.39 3.43 -2.76
N PHE A 6 1.14 3.46 -3.19
CA PHE A 6 0.23 2.32 -3.11
C PHE A 6 -0.19 1.84 -4.50
N GLU A 7 -0.36 0.53 -4.62
CA GLU A 7 -1.06 -0.15 -5.70
C GLU A 7 -2.42 -0.61 -5.17
N LEU A 8 -3.50 -0.25 -5.88
CA LEU A 8 -4.81 -0.83 -5.60
C LEU A 8 -4.80 -2.30 -6.02
N VAL A 9 -5.03 -3.19 -5.06
CA VAL A 9 -5.17 -4.63 -5.31
C VAL A 9 -6.62 -4.97 -5.57
N GLU A 10 -7.52 -4.45 -4.74
CA GLU A 10 -8.94 -4.81 -4.76
C GLU A 10 -9.79 -3.73 -4.10
N GLU A 11 -10.98 -3.51 -4.65
CA GLU A 11 -12.07 -2.71 -4.09
C GLU A 11 -13.27 -3.65 -3.89
N TYR A 12 -13.83 -3.69 -2.68
CA TYR A 12 -14.87 -4.64 -2.31
C TYR A 12 -15.78 -4.10 -1.21
N PHE A 13 -16.96 -4.69 -1.09
CA PHE A 13 -17.90 -4.39 -0.02
C PHE A 13 -17.97 -5.56 0.96
N LEU A 14 -17.88 -5.29 2.25
CA LEU A 14 -18.01 -6.30 3.30
C LEU A 14 -18.82 -5.72 4.46
N GLU A 15 -19.92 -6.39 4.82
CA GLU A 15 -20.85 -5.96 5.87
C GLU A 15 -21.41 -4.54 5.67
N GLY A 16 -21.60 -4.14 4.40
CA GLY A 16 -22.08 -2.80 4.04
C GLY A 16 -20.99 -1.72 4.06
N GLU A 17 -19.75 -2.05 4.41
CA GLU A 17 -18.62 -1.13 4.33
C GLU A 17 -17.89 -1.24 3.00
N HIS A 18 -17.58 -0.08 2.41
CA HIS A 18 -16.71 0.02 1.24
C HIS A 18 -15.25 -0.08 1.67
N ARG A 19 -14.52 -1.07 1.12
CA ARG A 19 -13.17 -1.44 1.55
C ARG A 19 -12.20 -1.55 0.38
N TYR A 20 -10.96 -1.16 0.66
CA TYR A 20 -9.85 -1.15 -0.28
C TYR A 20 -8.70 -2.00 0.27
N ARG A 21 -8.12 -2.85 -0.57
CA ARG A 21 -6.83 -3.51 -0.31
C ARG A 21 -5.74 -2.78 -1.07
N LEU A 22 -4.84 -2.14 -0.34
CA LEU A 22 -3.74 -1.36 -0.90
C LEU A 22 -2.41 -2.05 -0.61
N LYS A 23 -1.63 -2.32 -1.65
CA LYS A 23 -0.28 -2.85 -1.53
C LYS A 23 0.72 -1.71 -1.53
N VAL A 24 1.68 -1.70 -0.59
CA VAL A 24 2.78 -0.75 -0.61
C VAL A 24 3.76 -1.17 -1.71
N LYS A 25 4.00 -0.28 -2.68
CA LYS A 25 4.90 -0.56 -3.82
C LYS A 25 6.28 -1.00 -3.36
N GLY A 26 6.81 -2.04 -4.02
CA GLY A 26 8.13 -2.59 -3.71
C GLY A 26 8.17 -3.47 -2.46
N THR A 27 7.02 -3.82 -1.88
CA THR A 27 6.89 -4.76 -0.75
C THR A 27 5.70 -5.71 -0.98
N ASN A 28 5.56 -6.74 -0.14
CA ASN A 28 4.34 -7.57 -0.09
C ASN A 28 3.36 -7.12 1.02
N LEU A 29 3.54 -5.91 1.57
CA LEU A 29 2.69 -5.38 2.62
C LEU A 29 1.36 -4.90 2.02
N ILE A 30 0.26 -5.48 2.50
CA ILE A 30 -1.10 -5.09 2.13
C ILE A 30 -1.77 -4.47 3.35
N VAL A 31 -2.39 -3.31 3.14
CA VAL A 31 -3.20 -2.60 4.13
C VAL A 31 -4.65 -2.63 3.64
N ASN A 32 -5.53 -3.15 4.48
CA ASN A 32 -6.96 -3.15 4.21
C ASN A 32 -7.60 -1.99 4.98
N VAL A 33 -8.36 -1.15 4.30
CA VAL A 33 -9.00 0.03 4.90
C VAL A 33 -10.43 0.17 4.41
N ALA A 34 -11.33 0.59 5.30
CA ALA A 34 -12.65 1.07 4.91
C ALA A 34 -12.56 2.55 4.52
N ALA A 35 -13.09 2.91 3.36
CA ALA A 35 -13.07 4.27 2.82
C ALA A 35 -14.13 4.43 1.73
N ASP A 36 -14.56 5.65 1.47
CA ASP A 36 -15.53 5.95 0.42
C ASP A 36 -14.87 6.21 -0.93
N THR A 37 -13.57 6.54 -0.93
CA THR A 37 -12.77 6.81 -2.14
C THR A 37 -11.37 6.23 -2.04
N LEU A 38 -10.74 6.01 -3.20
CA LEU A 38 -9.36 5.55 -3.28
C LEU A 38 -8.36 6.53 -2.63
N GLU A 39 -8.60 7.84 -2.72
CA GLU A 39 -7.74 8.86 -2.11
C GLU A 39 -7.80 8.79 -0.58
N GLU A 40 -9.01 8.67 -0.02
CA GLU A 40 -9.20 8.48 1.41
C GLU A 40 -8.57 7.17 1.89
N ALA A 41 -8.72 6.10 1.11
CA ALA A 41 -8.08 4.81 1.40
C ALA A 41 -6.55 4.95 1.48
N ALA A 42 -5.92 5.63 0.53
CA ALA A 42 -4.49 5.86 0.52
C ALA A 42 -4.03 6.71 1.72
N SER A 43 -4.79 7.73 2.10
CA SER A 43 -4.54 8.57 3.27
C SER A 43 -4.60 7.76 4.58
N LYS A 44 -5.67 6.97 4.77
CA LYS A 44 -5.84 6.08 5.92
C LYS A 44 -4.74 5.02 6.02
N ALA A 45 -4.39 4.40 4.89
CA ALA A 45 -3.31 3.41 4.85
C ALA A 45 -1.97 4.03 5.23
N ALA A 46 -1.65 5.23 4.75
CA ALA A 46 -0.44 5.93 5.15
C ALA A 46 -0.40 6.19 6.67
N GLY A 47 -1.51 6.68 7.25
CA GLY A 47 -1.60 6.90 8.70
C GLY A 47 -1.35 5.63 9.52
N ILE A 48 -1.94 4.49 9.11
CA ILE A 48 -1.71 3.20 9.76
C ILE A 48 -0.22 2.81 9.74
N LEU A 49 0.46 3.01 8.60
CA LEU A 49 1.88 2.67 8.46
C LEU A 49 2.78 3.56 9.33
N GLU A 50 2.42 4.83 9.51
CA GLU A 50 3.17 5.75 10.37
C GLU A 50 3.06 5.37 11.85
N HIS A 51 1.88 4.93 12.29
CA HIS A 51 1.65 4.56 13.69
C HIS A 51 2.03 3.12 14.05
N SER A 52 2.26 2.24 13.07
CA SER A 52 2.55 0.81 13.30
C SER A 52 4.04 0.47 13.40
N GLY A 53 4.95 1.43 13.19
CA GLY A 53 6.38 1.15 13.07
C GLY A 53 6.77 0.42 11.77
N ALA A 54 5.81 0.22 10.85
CA ALA A 54 6.02 -0.47 9.58
C ALA A 54 7.00 0.26 8.65
N ALA A 55 7.28 1.54 8.91
CA ALA A 55 8.25 2.33 8.15
C ALA A 55 9.64 1.67 8.06
N GLU A 56 10.16 1.11 9.17
CA GLU A 56 11.48 0.46 9.16
C GLU A 56 11.44 -0.88 8.42
N PHE A 57 10.35 -1.63 8.57
CA PHE A 57 10.13 -2.86 7.81
C PHE A 57 10.08 -2.59 6.31
N ILE A 58 9.34 -1.57 5.87
CA ILE A 58 9.25 -1.16 4.47
C ILE A 58 10.62 -0.74 3.95
N LYS A 59 11.39 0.02 4.73
CA LYS A 59 12.73 0.48 4.33
C LYS A 59 13.69 -0.69 4.12
N LEU A 60 13.70 -1.68 5.01
CA LEU A 60 14.58 -2.85 4.94
C LEU A 60 14.16 -3.85 3.86
N ASN A 61 12.85 -3.95 3.58
CA ASN A 61 12.28 -4.92 2.65
C ASN A 61 11.84 -4.29 1.34
N ARG A 62 12.24 -3.04 1.07
CA ARG A 62 12.06 -2.43 -0.24
C ARG A 62 12.95 -3.20 -1.19
N VAL A 63 12.35 -4.09 -1.95
CA VAL A 63 13.08 -4.82 -2.99
C VAL A 63 13.45 -3.75 -4.01
N GLU A 64 14.72 -3.36 -4.06
CA GLU A 64 15.24 -2.62 -5.21
C GLU A 64 14.87 -3.46 -6.43
N ALA A 65 14.08 -2.90 -7.35
CA ALA A 65 13.79 -3.51 -8.62
C ALA A 65 15.11 -3.63 -9.40
N LYS A 66 15.91 -4.65 -9.10
CA LYS A 66 17.15 -4.95 -9.81
C LYS A 66 16.79 -5.63 -11.12
N GLN A 67 16.88 -4.81 -12.18
CA GLN A 67 17.23 -5.13 -13.56
C GLN A 67 16.36 -6.17 -14.27
N GLY A 68 15.41 -5.65 -15.05
CA GLY A 68 14.91 -6.29 -16.26
C GLY A 68 15.11 -5.36 -17.45
N ASP A 69 16.36 -4.96 -17.75
CA ASP A 69 16.68 -4.31 -19.03
C ASP A 69 18.17 -4.45 -19.38
N LYS A 70 18.62 -5.70 -19.60
CA LYS A 70 19.85 -6.03 -20.37
C LYS A 70 19.78 -7.48 -20.84
N THR A 71 19.08 -7.69 -21.96
CA THR A 71 19.14 -8.79 -22.96
C THR A 71 17.73 -8.82 -23.57
N SER A 72 17.50 -8.49 -24.84
CA SER A 72 18.20 -8.98 -26.05
C SER A 72 18.14 -7.96 -27.19
#